data_AF-A0ABD0NUK1-F1
#
_entry.id   AF-A0ABD0NUK1-F1
#
_cell.length_a   1.000
_cell.length_b   1.000
_cell.length_c   1.000
_cell.angle_alpha   90.00
_cell.angle_beta   90.00
_cell.angle_gamma   90.00
#
_symmetry.space_group_name_H-M   'P 1'
#
loop_
_entity.id
_entity.type
_entity.pdbx_description
1 polymer ?
#
loop_
_entity_poly.entity_id
_entity_poly.type
_entity_poly.pdbx_seq_one_letter_code
_entity_poly.pdbx_strand_id
1 'polypeptide(L)' 'MVTIKYSDMLHSLEAEGLLDLSVVEELFCVHYTFLPRLQADLDTFAEAWNHHPLSSEGNRSPEQLWQMGLMRTNTGQSE' A
#
# COMPACT_ATOMS: atom_id res chain seq x y z
N MET A 1 5.00 -7.80 -4.62
CA MET A 1 4.15 -7.00 -3.69
C MET A 1 5.02 -5.92 -3.06
N VAL A 2 4.49 -4.70 -2.84
CA VAL A 2 5.27 -3.55 -2.35
C VAL A 2 5.99 -3.81 -1.03
N THR A 3 5.44 -4.63 -0.14
CA THR A 3 6.03 -4.95 1.17
C THR A 3 7.18 -5.96 1.09
N ILE A 4 7.13 -6.90 0.13
CA ILE A 4 8.12 -7.99 0.03
C ILE A 4 9.53 -7.45 -0.19
N LYS A 5 9.71 -6.42 -1.04
CA LYS A 5 11.03 -5.83 -1.30
C LYS A 5 11.70 -5.26 -0.04
N TYR A 6 10.91 -4.72 0.90
CA TYR A 6 11.43 -4.18 2.16
C TYR A 6 11.77 -5.29 3.14
N SER A 7 10.92 -6.32 3.20
CA SER A 7 11.18 -7.52 4.01
C SER A 7 12.46 -8.22 3.57
N ASP A 8 12.63 -8.45 2.27
CA ASP A 8 13.79 -9.13 1.70
C ASP A 8 15.08 -8.34 1.96
N MET A 9 15.03 -7.02 1.80
CA MET A 9 16.17 -6.14 2.08
C MET A 9 16.58 -6.19 3.56
N LEU A 10 15.63 -6.05 4.49
CA LEU A 10 15.92 -6.05 5.93
C LEU A 10 16.44 -7.42 6.39
N HIS A 11 15.86 -8.52 5.90
CA HIS A 11 16.37 -9.87 6.19
C HIS A 11 17.76 -10.11 5.60
N SER A 12 18.07 -9.55 4.43
CA SER A 12 19.42 -9.65 3.85
C SER A 12 20.45 -8.91 4.72
N LEU A 13 20.11 -7.70 5.18
CA LEU A 13 20.97 -6.92 6.08
C LEU A 13 21.20 -7.64 7.41
N GLU A 14 20.17 -8.27 7.97
CA GLU A 14 20.27 -9.09 9.18
C GLU A 14 21.16 -10.34 8.96
N ALA A 15 20.95 -11.05 7.84
CA ALA A 15 21.73 -12.24 7.49
C ALA A 15 23.22 -11.94 7.24
N GLU A 16 23.54 -10.74 6.75
CA GLU A 16 24.91 -10.25 6.54
C GLU A 16 25.54 -9.67 7.81
N GLY A 17 24.79 -9.58 8.91
CA GLY A 17 25.25 -8.98 10.17
C GLY A 17 25.41 -7.45 10.11
N LEU A 18 24.75 -6.80 9.16
CA LEU A 18 24.75 -5.35 8.96
C LEU A 18 23.60 -4.65 9.70
N LEU A 19 22.68 -5.42 10.28
CA LEU A 19 21.53 -4.94 11.03
C LEU A 19 21.24 -5.87 12.21
N ASP A 20 21.19 -5.32 13.41
CA ASP A 20 20.77 -5.99 14.64
C ASP A 20 19.51 -5.31 15.20
N LEU A 21 18.35 -5.94 15.00
CA LEU A 21 17.07 -5.42 15.49
C LEU A 21 16.87 -5.54 17.00
N SER A 22 17.80 -6.17 17.73
CA SER A 22 17.84 -6.14 19.20
C SER A 22 18.46 -4.84 19.73
N VAL A 23 19.17 -4.09 18.87
CA VAL A 23 19.74 -2.77 19.18
C VAL A 23 18.71 -1.68 18.86
N VAL A 24 18.34 -0.91 19.88
CA VAL A 24 17.25 0.07 19.77
C VAL A 24 17.58 1.21 18.80
N GLU A 25 18.86 1.61 18.72
CA GLU A 25 19.33 2.63 17.81
C GLU A 25 19.23 2.19 16.35
N GLU A 26 19.57 0.93 16.06
CA GLU A 26 19.46 0.37 14.72
C GLU A 26 18.00 0.17 14.31
N LEU A 27 17.16 -0.32 15.23
CA LEU A 27 15.71 -0.40 15.02
C LEU A 27 15.11 0.99 14.73
N PHE A 28 15.54 2.02 15.47
CA PHE A 28 15.13 3.40 15.21
C PHE A 28 15.57 3.85 13.81
N CYS A 29 16.83 3.62 13.43
CA CYS A 29 17.34 3.95 12.10
C CYS A 29 16.55 3.27 10.97
N VAL A 30 16.16 2.00 11.17
CA VAL A 30 15.30 1.28 10.23
C VAL A 30 13.94 1.97 10.10
N HIS A 31 13.25 2.24 11.21
CA HIS A 31 11.96 2.93 11.16
C HIS A 31 12.07 4.31 10.52
N TYR A 32 13.06 5.10 10.93
CA TYR A 32 13.28 6.45 10.40
C TYR A 32 13.54 6.45 8.89
N THR A 33 14.28 5.46 8.39
CA THR A 33 14.68 5.40 6.97
C THR A 33 13.62 4.75 6.09
N PHE A 34 13.06 3.62 6.51
CA PHE A 34 12.24 2.76 5.66
C PHE A 34 10.74 3.00 5.81
N LEU A 35 10.25 3.36 7.00
CA LEU A 35 8.82 3.59 7.21
C LEU A 35 8.24 4.68 6.29
N PRO A 36 8.84 5.88 6.13
CA PRO A 36 8.30 6.88 5.22
C PRO A 36 8.34 6.45 3.75
N ARG A 37 9.34 5.66 3.35
CA ARG A 37 9.46 5.14 1.97
C ARG A 37 8.43 4.06 1.69
N LEU A 38 8.24 3.14 2.64
CA LEU A 38 7.21 2.12 2.57
C LEU A 38 5.83 2.76 2.46
N GLN A 39 5.53 3.77 3.27
CA GLN A 39 4.26 4.49 3.20
C GLN A 39 4.05 5.12 1.81
N ALA A 40 5.04 5.85 1.29
CA ALA A 40 4.94 6.48 -0.04
C ALA A 40 4.70 5.46 -1.17
N ASP A 41 5.36 4.29 -1.11
CA ASP A 41 5.14 3.23 -2.08
C ASP A 41 3.75 2.58 -1.95
N LEU A 42 3.25 2.43 -0.73
CA LEU A 42 1.90 1.92 -0.48
C LEU A 42 0.84 2.90 -0.96
N ASP A 43 1.04 4.19 -0.74
CA ASP A 43 0.15 5.25 -1.24
C ASP A 43 0.12 5.23 -2.77
N THR A 44 1.29 5.12 -3.41
CA THR A 44 1.41 5.01 -4.87
C THR A 44 0.71 3.75 -5.40
N PHE A 45 0.90 2.61 -4.71
CA PHE A 45 0.24 1.36 -5.10
C PHE A 45 -1.28 1.45 -4.95
N ALA A 46 -1.77 1.98 -3.84
CA ALA A 46 -3.19 2.16 -3.59
C ALA A 46 -3.82 3.06 -4.65
N GLU A 47 -3.18 4.18 -4.97
CA GLU A 47 -3.64 5.11 -6.00
C GLU A 47 -3.71 4.44 -7.38
N ALA A 48 -2.64 3.74 -7.79
CA ALA A 48 -2.63 3.00 -9.04
C ALA A 48 -3.70 1.90 -9.07
N TRP A 49 -3.90 1.21 -7.95
CA TRP A 49 -4.88 0.14 -7.83
C TRP A 49 -6.33 0.64 -7.87
N ASN A 50 -6.62 1.79 -7.26
CA ASN A 50 -7.93 2.42 -7.28
C ASN A 50 -8.40 2.77 -8.70
N HIS A 51 -7.45 3.05 -9.59
CA HIS A 51 -7.69 3.35 -11.01
C HIS A 51 -7.53 2.13 -11.93
N HIS A 52 -7.07 1.00 -11.41
CA HIS A 52 -6.79 -0.20 -12.20
C HIS A 52 -8.11 -0.90 -12.62
N PRO A 53 -8.35 -1.14 -13.92
CA PRO A 53 -9.56 -1.80 -14.38
C PRO A 53 -9.62 -3.27 -13.94
N LEU A 54 -10.74 -3.67 -13.36
CA LEU A 54 -10.98 -5.04 -12.94
C LEU A 54 -11.69 -5.81 -14.06
N SER A 55 -11.07 -6.89 -14.54
CA SER A 55 -11.61 -7.72 -15.63
C SER A 55 -12.93 -8.41 -15.25
N SER A 56 -13.12 -8.74 -13.97
CA SER A 56 -14.37 -9.31 -13.44
C SER A 56 -15.54 -8.32 -13.37
N GLU A 57 -15.24 -7.01 -13.37
CA GLU A 57 -16.24 -5.93 -13.21
C GLU A 57 -16.50 -5.17 -14.53
N GLY A 58 -16.23 -5.83 -15.66
CA GLY A 58 -16.39 -5.26 -16.99
C GLY A 58 -15.38 -4.13 -17.28
N ASN A 59 -14.13 -4.29 -16.82
CA ASN A 59 -13.03 -3.34 -16.96
C ASN A 59 -13.27 -1.98 -16.27
N ARG A 60 -14.11 -1.95 -15.23
CA ARG A 60 -14.27 -0.77 -14.38
C ARG A 60 -13.23 -0.77 -13.27
N SER A 61 -12.72 0.41 -12.93
CA SER A 61 -11.84 0.56 -11.77
C SER A 61 -12.61 0.53 -10.45
N PRO A 62 -11.96 0.21 -9.31
CA PRO A 62 -12.56 0.33 -7.99
C PRO A 62 -13.20 1.71 -7.74
N GLU A 63 -12.54 2.79 -8.15
CA GLU A 63 -13.08 4.15 -7.99
C GLU A 63 -14.38 4.35 -8.80
N GLN A 64 -14.43 3.88 -10.04
CA GLN A 64 -15.63 3.96 -10.87
C GLN A 64 -16.79 3.19 -10.25
N LEU A 65 -16.52 2.00 -9.71
CA LEU A 65 -17.53 1.19 -9.03
C LEU A 65 -18.07 1.90 -7.78
N TRP A 66 -17.19 2.56 -7.02
CA TRP A 66 -17.58 3.37 -5.87
C TRP A 66 -18.48 4.55 -6.26
N GLN A 67 -18.07 5.33 -7.28
CA GLN A 67 -18.87 6.45 -7.80
C GLN A 67 -20.25 5.99 -8.28
N MET A 68 -20.32 4.86 -9.00
CA MET A 68 -21.59 4.26 -9.41
C MET A 68 -22.47 3.85 -8.22
N GLY A 69 -21.87 3.32 -7.16
CA GLY A 69 -22.56 3.00 -5.90
C GLY A 69 -23.18 4.24 -5.26
N LEU A 70 -22.40 5.31 -5.13
CA LEU A 70 -22.85 6.59 -4.54
C LEU A 70 -24.02 7.22 -5.31
N MET A 71 -23.98 7.16 -6.65
CA MET A 71 -25.08 7.67 -7.48
C MET A 71 -26.38 6.90 -7.20
N ARG A 72 -26.31 5.57 -7.07
CA ARG A 72 -27.48 4.71 -6.80
C ARG A 72 -28.08 4.97 -5.42
N THR A 73 -27.26 5.27 -4.41
CA THR A 73 -27.75 5.57 -3.06
C THR A 73 -28.39 6.95 -2.98
N ASN A 74 -27.82 7.96 -3.65
CA ASN A 74 -28.38 9.31 -3.65
C ASN A 74 -29.71 9.42 -4.40
N THR A 75 -29.91 8.62 -5.44
CA THR A 75 -31.19 8.57 -6.17
C THR A 75 -32.35 7.96 -5.35
N GLY A 76 -32.05 7.27 -4.24
CA GLY A 76 -33.06 6.71 -3.34
C GLY A 76 -33.44 7.59 -2.14
N GLN A 77 -32.81 8.76 -1.98
CA GLN A 77 -33.15 9.75 -0.93
C GLN A 77 -33.93 10.96 -1.45
N SER A 78 -34.31 10.95 -2.72
CA SER A 78 -35.17 11.96 -3.35
C SER A 78 -36.60 11.42 -3.49
N GLU A 79 -37.23 11.01 -2.38
CA GLU A 79 -38.67 10.73 -2.28
C GLU A 79 -39.22 11.27 -0.95
#